data_AF-A0A537UNF2-F1
#
_entry.id   AF-A0A537UNF2-F1
#
_cell.length_a   1.000
_cell.length_b   1.000
_cell.length_c   1.000
_cell.angle_alpha   90.00
_cell.angle_beta   90.00
_cell.angle_gamma   90.00
#
_symmetry.space_group_name_H-M   'P 1'
#
loop_
_entity.id
_entity.type
_entity.pdbx_description
1 polymer ?
#
loop_
_entity_poly.entity_id
_entity_poly.type
_entity_poly.pdbx_seq_one_letter_code
_entity_poly.pdbx_strand_id
1 'polypeptide(L)'
;GTRLDIGRVHRAFYALSRQTGLRAPGARNGPRLHDFRHRFAVQVLTRWYESGEDPERRLPVLSTYLGHVCVAGTYWYLSDWPELMAQAMARLERRWGESS
;
A
#
# COMPACT_ATOMS: atom_id res chain seq x y z
N GLY A 1 20.24 -21.97 2.87
CA GLY A 1 18.80 -22.17 3.14
C GLY A 1 18.05 -22.19 1.82
N THR A 2 17.08 -23.09 1.66
CA THR A 2 16.29 -23.23 0.42
C THR A 2 15.21 -22.16 0.35
N ARG A 3 15.00 -21.56 -0.83
CA ARG A 3 13.93 -20.58 -1.07
C ARG A 3 12.57 -21.21 -0.74
N LEU A 4 11.74 -20.47 0.01
CA LEU A 4 10.38 -20.91 0.29
C LEU A 4 9.53 -20.95 -0.98
N ASP A 5 8.78 -22.04 -1.15
CA ASP A 5 7.78 -22.14 -2.21
C ASP A 5 6.63 -21.16 -1.93
N ILE A 6 6.40 -20.26 -2.89
CA ILE A 6 5.36 -19.23 -2.79
C ILE A 6 3.96 -19.85 -2.69
N GLY A 7 3.74 -21.00 -3.35
CA GLY A 7 2.48 -21.74 -3.28
C GLY A 7 2.19 -22.24 -1.87
N ARG A 8 3.20 -22.80 -1.20
CA ARG A 8 3.11 -23.24 0.20
C ARG A 8 2.84 -22.07 1.15
N VAL A 9 3.51 -20.93 0.95
CA VAL A 9 3.26 -19.72 1.76
C VAL A 9 1.82 -19.23 1.59
N HIS A 10 1.31 -19.16 0.36
CA HIS A 10 -0.07 -18.73 0.10
C HIS A 10 -1.11 -19.68 0.72
N ARG A 11 -0.89 -21.01 0.64
CA ARG A 11 -1.77 -22.00 1.28
C ARG A 11 -1.77 -21.87 2.80
N ALA A 12 -0.59 -21.69 3.40
CA ALA A 12 -0.47 -21.48 4.84
C ALA A 12 -1.22 -20.21 5.28
N PHE A 13 -1.02 -19.11 4.54
CA PHE A 13 -1.73 -17.86 4.81
C PHE A 13 -3.26 -18.01 4.66
N TYR A 14 -3.73 -18.73 3.63
CA TYR A 14 -5.14 -19.01 3.44
C TYR A 14 -5.73 -19.74 4.65
N ALA A 15 -5.06 -20.80 5.13
CA ALA A 15 -5.51 -21.56 6.30
C ALA A 15 -5.56 -20.68 7.57
N LEU A 16 -4.50 -19.91 7.83
CA LEU A 16 -4.43 -18.98 8.97
C LEU A 16 -5.53 -17.90 8.90
N SER A 17 -5.81 -17.35 7.71
CA SER A 17 -6.87 -16.36 7.54
C SER A 17 -8.25 -16.90 7.92
N ARG A 18 -8.51 -18.19 7.71
CA ARG A 18 -9.76 -18.83 8.16
C ARG A 18 -9.76 -19.08 9.66
N GLN A 19 -8.66 -19.59 10.20
CA GLN A 19 -8.53 -19.91 11.62
C GLN A 19 -8.68 -18.67 12.53
N THR A 20 -8.19 -17.52 12.05
CA THR A 20 -8.25 -16.23 12.76
C THR A 20 -9.56 -15.47 12.53
N GLY A 21 -10.48 -16.00 11.70
CA GLY A 21 -11.74 -15.34 11.37
C GLY A 21 -11.63 -14.20 10.36
N LEU A 22 -10.43 -13.88 9.87
CA LEU A 22 -10.22 -12.88 8.82
C LEU A 22 -10.87 -13.27 7.48
N ARG A 23 -11.12 -14.56 7.27
CA ARG A 23 -11.80 -15.11 6.10
C ARG A 23 -12.98 -15.95 6.54
N ALA A 24 -14.18 -15.53 6.15
CA ALA A 24 -15.43 -16.23 6.48
C ALA A 24 -15.48 -17.66 5.91
N PRO A 25 -16.19 -18.59 6.57
CA PRO A 25 -16.45 -19.93 6.03
C PRO A 25 -17.10 -19.85 4.64
N GLY A 26 -16.58 -20.62 3.67
CA GLY A 26 -17.10 -20.64 2.30
C GLY A 26 -16.69 -19.46 1.42
N ALA A 27 -16.00 -18.45 1.95
CA ALA A 27 -15.57 -17.29 1.17
C ALA A 27 -14.45 -17.68 0.17
N ARG A 28 -14.77 -17.54 -1.13
CA ARG A 28 -13.80 -17.71 -2.23
C ARG A 28 -12.75 -16.58 -2.24
N ASN A 29 -13.20 -15.36 -2.00
CA ASN A 29 -12.35 -14.17 -1.90
C ASN A 29 -12.07 -13.80 -0.45
N GLY A 30 -11.00 -13.05 -0.21
CA GLY A 30 -10.59 -12.64 1.13
C GLY A 30 -9.14 -12.16 1.15
N PRO A 31 -8.59 -11.87 2.33
CA PRO A 31 -7.28 -11.25 2.46
C PRO A 31 -6.20 -12.12 1.81
N ARG A 32 -5.23 -11.44 1.21
CA ARG A 32 -4.03 -11.98 0.55
C ARG A 32 -2.80 -11.44 1.26
N LEU A 33 -1.69 -12.19 1.17
CA LEU A 33 -0.42 -11.75 1.76
C LEU A 33 0.05 -10.40 1.18
N HIS A 34 -0.24 -10.15 -0.10
CA HIS A 34 0.08 -8.88 -0.75
C HIS A 34 -0.69 -7.68 -0.16
N ASP A 35 -1.85 -7.92 0.46
CA ASP A 35 -2.66 -6.84 1.02
C ASP A 35 -1.97 -6.17 2.23
N PHE A 36 -1.06 -6.86 2.92
CA PHE A 36 -0.21 -6.23 3.95
C PHE A 36 0.76 -5.21 3.36
N ARG A 37 1.36 -5.55 2.22
CA ARG A 37 2.27 -4.65 1.49
C ARG A 37 1.51 -3.40 1.04
N HIS A 38 0.30 -3.59 0.50
CA HIS A 38 -0.61 -2.52 0.12
C HIS A 38 -0.96 -1.63 1.32
N ARG A 39 -1.41 -2.24 2.43
CA ARG A 39 -1.82 -1.52 3.63
C ARG A 39 -0.67 -0.72 4.25
N PHE A 40 0.52 -1.30 4.31
CA PHE A 40 1.71 -0.62 4.81
C PHE A 40 2.04 0.62 3.97
N ALA A 41 2.09 0.48 2.64
CA ALA A 41 2.39 1.59 1.75
C ALA A 41 1.39 2.74 1.89
N VAL A 42 0.09 2.41 1.93
CA VAL A 42 -1.00 3.37 2.17
C VAL A 42 -0.82 4.10 3.50
N GLN A 43 -0.59 3.38 4.59
CA GLN A 43 -0.42 3.99 5.92
C GLN A 43 0.79 4.92 5.99
N VAL A 44 1.91 4.57 5.33
CA VAL A 44 3.09 5.44 5.26
C VAL A 44 2.78 6.70 4.47
N LEU A 45 2.18 6.58 3.29
CA LEU A 45 1.80 7.72 2.46
C LEU A 45 0.83 8.65 3.19
N THR A 46 -0.24 8.11 3.80
CA THR A 46 -1.21 8.90 4.57
C THR A 46 -0.53 9.69 5.67
N ARG A 47 0.37 9.06 6.45
CA ARG A 47 1.12 9.75 7.50
C ARG A 47 2.00 10.87 6.97
N TRP A 48 2.66 10.68 5.82
CA TRP A 48 3.45 11.72 5.19
C TRP A 48 2.60 12.90 4.74
N TYR A 49 1.42 12.64 4.17
CA TYR A 49 0.47 13.71 3.82
C TYR A 49 -0.03 14.46 5.06
N GLU A 50 -0.44 13.75 6.11
CA GLU A 50 -0.96 14.33 7.35
C GLU A 50 0.09 15.15 8.12
N SER A 51 1.36 14.73 8.08
CA SER A 51 2.48 15.44 8.73
C SER A 51 3.03 16.61 7.91
N GLY A 52 2.48 16.87 6.72
CA GLY A 52 2.95 17.95 5.85
C GLY A 52 4.32 17.69 5.21
N GLU A 53 4.82 16.46 5.31
CA GLU A 53 6.06 16.06 4.63
C GLU A 53 5.89 16.10 3.11
N ASP A 54 6.99 15.94 2.36
CA ASP A 54 6.94 15.87 0.90
C ASP A 54 7.02 14.41 0.43
N PRO A 55 5.88 13.78 0.08
CA PRO A 55 5.86 12.36 -0.30
C PRO A 55 6.71 12.09 -1.53
N GLU A 56 6.78 13.01 -2.48
CA GLU A 56 7.58 12.85 -3.71
C GLU A 56 9.06 12.63 -3.41
N ARG A 57 9.60 13.38 -2.43
CA ARG A 57 11.00 13.23 -1.99
C ARG A 57 11.24 11.95 -1.21
N ARG A 58 10.23 11.42 -0.53
CA ARG A 58 10.34 10.22 0.32
C ARG A 58 9.95 8.92 -0.40
N LEU A 59 9.24 9.01 -1.52
CA LEU A 59 8.80 7.88 -2.33
C LEU A 59 9.94 6.90 -2.70
N PRO A 60 11.18 7.33 -3.02
CA PRO A 60 12.28 6.42 -3.25
C PRO A 60 12.58 5.52 -2.05
N VAL A 61 12.52 6.05 -0.82
CA VAL A 61 12.75 5.28 0.42
C VAL A 61 11.69 4.19 0.58
N LEU A 62 10.41 4.55 0.39
CA LEU A 62 9.30 3.58 0.44
C LEU A 62 9.43 2.53 -0.67
N SER A 63 9.81 2.95 -1.89
CA SER A 63 10.05 2.05 -3.02
C SER A 63 11.13 1.00 -2.70
N THR A 64 12.26 1.44 -2.13
CA THR A 64 13.34 0.54 -1.70
C THR A 64 12.89 -0.40 -0.58
N TYR A 65 12.16 0.10 0.42
CA TYR A 65 11.65 -0.73 1.52
C TYR A 65 10.71 -1.83 1.01
N LEU A 66 9.83 -1.49 0.07
CA LEU A 66 8.96 -2.45 -0.59
C LEU A 66 9.77 -3.40 -1.49
N GLY A 67 10.94 -3.01 -1.99
CA GLY A 67 11.67 -3.76 -3.00
C GLY A 67 11.03 -3.61 -4.39
N HIS A 68 10.42 -2.46 -4.66
CA HIS A 68 10.01 -2.08 -6.01
C HIS A 68 11.24 -1.70 -6.83
N VAL A 69 11.36 -2.29 -8.02
CA VAL A 69 12.41 -1.96 -8.99
C VAL A 69 12.19 -0.56 -9.61
N CYS A 70 10.96 -0.05 -9.59
CA CYS A 70 10.60 1.27 -10.08
C CYS A 70 9.59 1.98 -9.16
N VAL A 71 9.81 3.28 -8.93
CA VAL A 71 8.96 4.15 -8.11
C VAL A 71 7.52 4.24 -8.63
N ALA A 72 7.30 3.99 -9.93
CA ALA A 72 5.97 3.96 -10.54
C ALA A 72 5.02 2.92 -9.91
N GLY A 73 5.56 1.79 -9.41
CA GLY A 73 4.77 0.81 -8.67
C GLY A 73 4.25 1.32 -7.32
N THR A 74 4.89 2.36 -6.78
CA THR A 74 4.47 3.04 -5.55
C THR A 74 3.49 4.18 -5.83
N TYR A 75 3.61 4.87 -6.98
CA TYR A 75 2.59 5.83 -7.44
C TYR A 75 1.21 5.17 -7.63
N TRP A 76 1.18 3.88 -7.95
CA TRP A 76 -0.05 3.10 -8.07
C TRP A 76 -0.91 3.14 -6.79
N TYR A 77 -0.32 3.30 -5.61
CA TYR A 77 -1.06 3.40 -4.34
C TYR A 77 -1.83 4.72 -4.18
N LEU A 78 -1.45 5.78 -4.89
CA LEU A 78 -2.20 7.05 -4.90
C LEU A 78 -3.50 6.91 -5.70
N SER A 79 -3.49 6.10 -6.76
CA SER A 79 -4.62 5.90 -7.68
C SER A 79 -5.75 5.04 -7.10
N ASP A 80 -5.39 4.10 -6.23
CA ASP A 80 -6.29 3.02 -5.80
C ASP A 80 -7.08 3.34 -4.51
N TRP A 81 -6.83 4.52 -3.91
CA TRP A 81 -7.47 4.98 -2.67
C TRP A 81 -8.00 6.41 -2.81
N PRO A 82 -9.34 6.60 -2.87
CA PRO A 82 -9.97 7.91 -3.04
C PRO A 82 -9.56 8.94 -1.99
N GLU A 83 -9.35 8.51 -0.74
CA GLU A 83 -8.97 9.39 0.37
C GLU A 83 -7.52 9.88 0.23
N LEU A 84 -6.61 9.02 -0.25
CA LEU A 84 -5.23 9.41 -0.59
C LEU A 84 -5.21 10.34 -1.81
N MET A 85 -6.03 10.05 -2.82
CA MET A 85 -6.17 10.92 -3.99
C MET A 85 -6.69 12.30 -3.58
N ALA A 86 -7.70 12.37 -2.70
CA ALA A 86 -8.22 13.63 -2.19
C ALA A 86 -7.15 14.44 -1.44
N GLN A 87 -6.32 13.79 -0.62
CA GLN A 87 -5.18 14.45 0.05
C GLN A 87 -4.11 14.93 -0.94
N ALA A 88 -3.81 14.15 -1.97
CA ALA A 88 -2.88 14.53 -3.04
C ALA A 88 -3.41 15.73 -3.84
N MET A 89 -4.70 15.72 -4.19
CA MET A 89 -5.39 16.83 -4.88
C MET A 89 -5.42 18.10 -4.02
N ALA A 90 -5.76 18.01 -2.74
CA ALA A 90 -5.75 19.17 -1.84
C ALA A 90 -4.35 19.79 -1.65
N ARG A 91 -3.27 18.99 -1.76
CA ARG A 91 -1.90 19.52 -1.79
C ARG A 91 -1.60 20.22 -3.12
N LEU A 92 -2.04 19.64 -4.24
CA LEU A 92 -1.88 20.22 -5.57
C LEU A 92 -2.58 21.58 -5.69
N GLU A 93 -3.82 21.66 -5.22
CA GLU A 93 -4.62 22.89 -5.18
C GLU A 93 -3.98 23.96 -4.29
N ARG A 94 -3.38 23.61 -3.15
CA ARG A 94 -2.62 24.60 -2.36
C ARG A 94 -1.39 25.11 -3.10
N ARG A 95 -0.66 24.23 -3.78
CA ARG A 95 0.57 24.60 -4.51
C ARG A 95 0.30 25.46 -5.75
N TRP A 96 -0.84 25.28 -6.41
CA TRP A 96 -1.16 25.98 -7.67
C TRP A 96 -2.31 26.99 -7.56
N GLY A 97 -3.14 26.92 -6.54
CA GLY A 97 -4.19 27.90 -6.23
C GLY A 97 -3.66 29.18 -5.60
N GLU A 98 -2.45 29.16 -5.02
CA GLU A 98 -1.74 30.38 -4.60
C GLU A 98 -1.07 31.12 -5.78
N SER A 99 -1.11 30.56 -6.99
CA SER A 99 -0.52 31.14 -8.21
C SER A 99 -1.55 31.84 -9.11
N SER A 100 -2.76 32.14 -8.62
CA SER A 100 -3.82 32.86 -9.36
C SER A 100 -4.28 34.10 -8.61
#